data_AF-A0A7C7UXA9-F1
#
_entry.id   AF-A0A7C7UXA9-F1
#
_cell.length_a   1.000
_cell.length_b   1.000
_cell.length_c   1.000
_cell.angle_alpha   90.00
_cell.angle_beta   90.00
_cell.angle_gamma   90.00
#
_symmetry.space_group_name_H-M   'P 1'
#
loop_
_entity.id
_entity.type
_entity.pdbx_description
1 polymer ?
#
loop_
_entity_poly.entity_id
_entity_poly.type
_entity_poly.pdbx_seq_one_letter_code
_entity_poly.pdbx_strand_id
1 'polypeptide(L)'
;MPSQEIVWKVPESLYRELVWAQEELAYPSLLDLISQAVQRRLAEIRHEAWQREFRLLQQQVRATGGFGLGETKDEVIANLREIRRQIFEEEYAHLY
;
A
#
# COMPACT_ATOMS: atom_id res chain seq x y z
N MET A 1 0.58 -18.66 0.54
CA MET A 1 -0.49 -18.26 1.48
C MET A 1 -1.48 -19.41 1.53
N PRO A 2 -1.82 -19.95 2.71
CA PRO A 2 -2.84 -21.00 2.79
C PRO A 2 -4.17 -20.45 2.28
N SER A 3 -4.84 -21.19 1.40
CA SER A 3 -6.18 -20.88 0.94
C SER A 3 -7.17 -21.11 2.09
N GLN A 4 -7.74 -20.03 2.61
CA GLN A 4 -8.83 -20.12 3.59
C GLN A 4 -10.14 -20.27 2.82
N GLU A 5 -10.82 -21.39 3.02
CA GLU A 5 -12.17 -21.58 2.48
C GLU A 5 -13.17 -20.71 3.24
N ILE A 6 -14.01 -20.00 2.48
CA ILE A 6 -15.05 -19.13 3.02
C ILE A 6 -16.39 -19.61 2.45
N VAL A 7 -17.34 -19.90 3.34
CA VAL A 7 -18.73 -20.17 2.94
C VAL A 7 -19.50 -18.86 3.04
N TRP A 8 -19.96 -18.37 1.90
CA TRP A 8 -20.74 -17.13 1.82
C TRP A 8 -22.17 -17.44 1.37
N LYS A 9 -23.15 -17.07 2.20
CA LYS A 9 -24.57 -17.14 1.85
C LYS A 9 -24.96 -15.86 1.14
N VAL A 10 -25.42 -15.99 -0.10
CA VAL A 10 -25.89 -14.88 -0.93
C VAL A 10 -27.39 -15.00 -1.21
N PRO A 11 -28.11 -13.88 -1.39
CA PRO A 11 -29.47 -13.92 -1.90
C PRO A 11 -29.54 -14.57 -3.29
N GLU A 12 -30.63 -15.26 -3.58
CA GLU A 12 -30.87 -15.93 -4.87
C GLU A 12 -30.78 -14.96 -6.06
N SER A 13 -31.26 -13.72 -5.90
CA SER A 13 -31.16 -12.69 -6.94
C SER A 13 -29.71 -12.38 -7.30
N LEU A 14 -28.85 -12.22 -6.30
CA LEU A 14 -27.43 -11.96 -6.48
C LEU A 14 -26.72 -13.17 -7.10
N TYR A 15 -27.08 -14.39 -6.71
CA TYR A 15 -26.53 -15.59 -7.34
C TYR A 15 -26.83 -15.63 -8.84
N ARG A 16 -28.06 -15.33 -9.25
CA ARG A 16 -28.44 -15.27 -10.67
C ARG A 16 -27.69 -14.20 -11.45
N GLU A 17 -27.54 -13.02 -10.86
CA GLU A 17 -26.74 -11.94 -11.46
C GLU A 17 -25.28 -12.34 -11.65
N LEU A 18 -24.69 -13.04 -10.67
CA LEU A 18 -23.31 -13.51 -10.76
C LEU A 18 -23.13 -14.61 -11.82
N VAL A 19 -24.09 -15.53 -11.94
CA VAL A 19 -24.08 -16.54 -13.01
C VAL A 19 -24.21 -15.88 -14.38
N TRP A 20 -25.16 -14.94 -14.53
CA TRP A 20 -25.31 -14.18 -15.77
C TRP A 20 -24.03 -13.40 -16.13
N ALA A 21 -23.42 -12.73 -15.15
CA ALA A 21 -22.17 -12.01 -15.36
C ALA A 21 -20.99 -12.94 -15.72
N GLN A 22 -20.96 -14.15 -15.16
CA GLN A 22 -19.94 -15.16 -15.50
C GLN A 22 -20.06 -15.60 -16.96
N GLU A 23 -21.28 -15.83 -17.45
CA GLU A 23 -21.55 -16.18 -18.85
C GLU A 23 -21.21 -15.02 -19.79
N GLU A 24 -21.70 -13.81 -19.48
CA GLU A 24 -21.51 -12.61 -20.31
C GLU A 24 -20.03 -12.23 -20.45
N LEU A 25 -19.27 -12.33 -19.36
CA LEU A 25 -17.84 -11.99 -19.34
C LEU A 25 -16.93 -13.19 -19.67
N ALA A 26 -17.53 -14.34 -20.05
CA ALA A 26 -16.84 -15.56 -20.44
C ALA A 26 -15.80 -16.07 -19.42
N TYR A 27 -16.12 -15.97 -18.13
CA TYR A 27 -15.27 -16.53 -17.08
C TYR A 27 -15.39 -18.07 -17.03
N PRO A 28 -14.29 -18.81 -16.77
CA PRO A 28 -14.33 -20.27 -16.72
C PRO A 28 -15.19 -20.84 -15.59
N SER A 29 -15.28 -20.11 -14.48
CA SER A 29 -16.10 -20.49 -13.34
C SER A 29 -16.56 -19.27 -12.54
N LEU A 30 -17.61 -19.45 -11.75
CA LEU A 30 -18.09 -18.43 -10.81
C LEU A 30 -17.01 -18.08 -9.77
N LEU A 31 -16.20 -19.05 -9.37
CA LEU A 31 -15.12 -18.86 -8.42
C LEU A 31 -14.03 -17.95 -9.00
N ASP A 32 -13.71 -18.08 -10.29
CA ASP A 32 -12.71 -17.23 -10.96
C ASP A 32 -13.19 -15.78 -11.05
N LEU A 33 -14.47 -15.58 -11.42
CA LEU A 33 -15.10 -14.26 -11.44
C LEU A 33 -15.01 -13.60 -10.05
N ILE A 34 -15.46 -14.30 -9.02
CA ILE A 34 -15.47 -13.79 -7.64
C ILE A 34 -14.05 -13.52 -7.16
N SER A 35 -13.12 -14.43 -7.42
CA SER A 35 -11.72 -14.29 -6.98
C SER A 35 -11.07 -13.07 -7.61
N GLN A 36 -11.27 -12.82 -8.91
CA GLN A 36 -10.75 -11.63 -9.56
C GLN A 36 -11.41 -10.35 -9.06
N ALA A 37 -12.73 -10.35 -8.86
CA ALA A 37 -13.45 -9.20 -8.32
C ALA A 37 -12.95 -8.84 -6.91
N VAL A 38 -12.75 -9.84 -6.04
CA VAL A 38 -12.21 -9.65 -4.69
C VAL A 38 -10.76 -9.15 -4.75
N GLN A 39 -9.91 -9.73 -5.58
CA GLN A 39 -8.53 -9.28 -5.74
C GLN A 39 -8.45 -7.82 -6.19
N ARG A 40 -9.27 -7.44 -7.17
CA ARG A 40 -9.38 -6.05 -7.63
C ARG A 40 -9.80 -5.13 -6.50
N ARG A 41 -10.85 -5.51 -5.74
CA ARG A 41 -11.33 -4.71 -4.62
C ARG A 41 -10.27 -4.55 -3.52
N LEU A 42 -9.53 -5.61 -3.22
CA LEU A 42 -8.42 -5.55 -2.26
C LEU A 42 -7.29 -4.64 -2.74
N ALA A 43 -6.97 -4.66 -4.04
CA ALA A 43 -5.98 -3.77 -4.62
C ALA A 43 -6.42 -2.29 -4.52
N GLU A 44 -7.68 -1.99 -4.79
CA GLU A 44 -8.27 -0.65 -4.61
C GLU A 44 -8.18 -0.19 -3.16
N ILE A 45 -8.60 -1.02 -2.20
CA ILE A 45 -8.52 -0.71 -0.77
C ILE A 45 -7.07 -0.43 -0.34
N ARG A 46 -6.12 -1.24 -0.80
CA ARG A 46 -4.69 -1.02 -0.52
C ARG A 46 -4.19 0.29 -1.11
N HIS A 47 -4.61 0.63 -2.31
CA HIS A 47 -4.24 1.88 -2.95
C HIS A 47 -4.80 3.09 -2.21
N GLU A 48 -6.08 3.05 -1.81
CA GLU A 48 -6.72 4.11 -1.01
C GLU A 48 -6.05 4.26 0.36
N ALA A 49 -5.69 3.16 1.01
CA ALA A 49 -4.94 3.17 2.26
C ALA A 49 -3.57 3.82 2.08
N TRP A 50 -2.81 3.41 1.05
CA TRP A 50 -1.51 4.00 0.74
C TRP A 50 -1.60 5.51 0.48
N GLN A 51 -2.59 5.96 -0.31
CA GLN A 51 -2.78 7.39 -0.55
C GLN A 51 -3.09 8.17 0.73
N ARG A 52 -3.85 7.58 1.66
CA ARG A 52 -4.18 8.20 2.94
C ARG A 52 -2.95 8.32 3.82
N GLU A 53 -2.21 7.24 3.99
CA GLU A 53 -0.94 7.20 4.74
C GLU A 53 0.05 8.20 4.15
N PHE A 54 0.18 8.26 2.83
CA PHE A 54 1.06 9.20 2.16
C PHE A 54 0.66 10.66 2.42
N ARG A 55 -0.64 10.99 2.39
CA ARG A 55 -1.13 12.33 2.74
C ARG A 55 -0.83 12.69 4.20
N LEU A 56 -0.99 11.73 5.13
CA LEU A 56 -0.65 11.93 6.54
C LEU A 56 0.86 12.21 6.70
N LEU A 57 1.71 11.43 6.04
CA LEU A 57 3.16 11.65 6.04
C LEU A 57 3.51 13.04 5.50
N GLN A 58 2.90 13.47 4.39
CA GLN A 58 3.12 14.81 3.84
C GLN A 58 2.72 15.92 4.83
N GLN A 59 1.61 15.74 5.55
CA GLN A 59 1.17 16.70 6.57
C GLN A 59 2.15 16.75 7.75
N GLN A 60 2.63 15.59 8.22
CA GLN A 60 3.63 15.51 9.28
C GLN A 60 4.93 16.22 8.88
N VAL A 61 5.46 15.92 7.69
CA VAL A 61 6.66 16.56 7.15
C VAL A 61 6.48 18.07 7.05
N ARG A 62 5.32 18.55 6.59
CA ARG A 62 5.05 20.00 6.54
C ARG A 62 4.97 20.62 7.94
N ALA A 63 4.33 19.93 8.89
CA ALA A 63 4.20 20.40 10.26
C ALA A 63 5.57 20.48 10.98
N THR A 64 6.53 19.61 10.63
CA THR A 64 7.89 19.65 11.16
C THR A 64 8.80 20.65 10.45
N GLY A 65 8.29 21.44 9.50
CA GLY A 65 9.08 22.43 8.75
C GLY A 65 9.86 21.84 7.55
N GLY A 66 9.45 20.66 7.07
CA GLY A 66 10.15 19.93 6.02
C GLY A 66 11.23 19.01 6.58
N PHE A 67 12.09 18.50 5.68
CA PHE A 67 13.19 17.62 6.06
C PHE A 67 14.47 18.36 6.48
N GLY A 68 14.54 19.67 6.28
CA GLY A 68 15.74 20.45 6.61
C GLY A 68 17.00 20.05 5.84
N LEU A 69 16.85 19.41 4.67
CA LEU A 69 17.98 18.86 3.90
C LEU A 69 18.61 19.89 2.93
N GLY A 70 18.11 21.11 2.85
CA GLY A 70 18.53 22.11 1.86
C GLY A 70 17.68 22.11 0.59
N GLU A 71 17.92 23.08 -0.29
CA GLU A 71 17.14 23.31 -1.51
C GLU A 71 17.81 22.75 -2.75
N THR A 72 19.14 22.60 -2.73
CA THR A 72 19.91 22.07 -3.86
C THR A 72 20.31 20.61 -3.65
N LYS A 73 20.53 19.89 -4.75
CA LYS A 73 20.99 18.50 -4.71
C LYS A 73 22.28 18.34 -3.90
N ASP A 74 23.22 19.29 -4.05
CA ASP A 74 24.52 19.22 -3.38
C ASP A 74 24.38 19.48 -1.87
N GLU A 75 23.51 20.41 -1.46
CA GLU A 75 23.15 20.62 -0.05
C GLU A 75 22.51 19.37 0.56
N VAL A 76 21.56 18.76 -0.15
CA VAL A 76 20.91 17.52 0.29
C VAL A 76 21.94 16.41 0.51
N ILE A 77 22.87 16.23 -0.43
CA ILE A 77 23.92 15.21 -0.30
C ILE A 77 24.86 15.51 0.87
N ALA A 78 25.26 16.77 1.05
CA ALA A 78 26.14 17.18 2.14
C ALA A 78 25.47 16.96 3.51
N ASN A 79 24.22 17.41 3.66
CA ASN A 79 23.45 17.28 4.90
C ASN A 79 23.17 15.81 5.23
N LEU A 80 22.83 14.96 4.24
CA LEU A 80 22.66 13.52 4.47
C LEU A 80 23.96 12.83 4.89
N ARG A 81 25.10 13.23 4.33
CA ARG A 81 26.41 12.70 4.76
C ARG A 81 26.73 13.10 6.19
N GLU A 82 26.42 14.34 6.57
CA GLU A 82 26.62 14.83 7.93
C GLU A 82 25.74 14.09 8.94
N ILE A 83 24.43 13.96 8.66
CA ILE A 83 23.51 13.19 9.49
C ILE A 83 23.99 11.74 9.64
N ARG A 84 24.43 11.11 8.56
CA ARG A 84 24.97 9.75 8.62
C ARG A 84 26.22 9.65 9.50
N ARG A 85 27.10 10.65 9.46
CA ARG A 85 28.28 10.72 10.34
C ARG A 85 27.86 10.84 11.80
N GLN A 86 26.92 11.73 12.11
CA GLN A 86 26.41 11.92 13.48
C GLN A 86 25.79 10.64 14.04
N ILE A 87 24.95 9.95 13.26
CA ILE A 87 24.39 8.65 13.65
C ILE A 87 25.50 7.63 13.91
N PHE A 88 26.53 7.58 13.06
CA PHE A 88 27.66 6.68 13.29
C PHE A 88 28.42 7.03 14.58
N GLU A 89 28.67 8.31 14.84
CA GLU A 89 29.36 8.78 16.04
C GLU A 89 28.56 8.49 17.32
N GLU A 90 27.23 8.66 17.29
CA GLU A 90 26.36 8.43 18.45
C GLU A 90 26.08 6.94 18.69
N GLU A 91 25.75 6.19 17.65
CA GLU A 91 25.24 4.82 17.77
C GLU A 91 26.31 3.74 17.58
N TYR A 92 27.45 4.05 16.98
CA TYR A 92 28.43 3.03 16.58
C TYR A 92 29.88 3.33 16.98
N ALA A 93 30.23 4.56 17.39
CA ALA A 93 31.60 4.88 17.78
C ALA A 93 32.09 4.11 19.01
N HIS A 94 31.18 3.68 19.88
CA HIS A 94 31.48 2.87 21.06
C HIS A 94 31.67 1.37 20.75
N LEU A 95 31.52 0.97 19.48
CA LEU A 95 31.74 -0.41 19.02
C LEU A 95 33.15 -0.64 18.42
N TYR A 96 33.99 0.40 18.35
CA TYR A 96 35.37 0.36 17.86
C TYR A 96 36.34 0.96 18.87
#